data_AF-A0A560HCW4-F1
#
_entry.id   AF-A0A560HCW4-F1
#
_cell.length_a   1.000
_cell.length_b   1.000
_cell.length_c   1.000
_cell.angle_alpha   90.00
_cell.angle_beta   90.00
_cell.angle_gamma   90.00
#
_symmetry.space_group_name_H-M   'P 1'
#
loop_
_entity.id
_entity.type
_entity.pdbx_description
1 polymer ?
#
loop_
_entity_poly.entity_id
_entity_poly.type
_entity_poly.pdbx_seq_one_letter_code
_entity_poly.pdbx_strand_id
1 'polypeptide(L)'
;MPTLLFHRRSRVEPVLQSEAAECGLACLAMVAGYHGHRVTLSELRRRHAVSLKGTTLKTLIAIADALGFTSRPLRLELDDLPKLKRPCVLHWDLAHYVVLSRVTPRWVEVHDPASGLRRLTHAEVSKHFTGVLTMTPTRCVGLSALGGGIIGGAFGAFGGPAGAYAGASVGLIAGGFIGGFFCPSNSPTS
;
A
#
# COMPACT_ATOMS: atom_id res chain seq x y z
N MET A 1 -17.96 27.75 -12.15
CA MET A 1 -17.20 26.89 -13.08
C MET A 1 -17.10 25.50 -12.46
N PRO A 2 -17.80 24.47 -12.97
CA PRO A 2 -17.76 23.15 -12.37
C PRO A 2 -16.41 22.50 -12.70
N THR A 3 -15.60 22.24 -11.68
CA THR A 3 -14.37 21.47 -11.79
C THR A 3 -14.75 20.05 -12.18
N LEU A 4 -14.42 19.67 -13.41
CA LEU A 4 -14.59 18.33 -13.94
C LEU A 4 -13.98 17.32 -12.96
N LEU A 5 -14.83 16.59 -12.24
CA LEU A 5 -14.43 15.37 -11.55
C LEU A 5 -14.08 14.36 -12.64
N PHE A 6 -12.82 14.40 -13.08
CA PHE A 6 -12.25 13.39 -13.93
C PHE A 6 -12.54 12.05 -13.28
N HIS A 7 -13.46 11.31 -13.86
CA HIS A 7 -13.66 9.88 -13.65
C HIS A 7 -12.36 9.21 -14.11
N ARG A 8 -11.35 9.29 -13.24
CA ARG A 8 -9.97 8.92 -13.55
C ARG A 8 -10.01 7.42 -13.76
N ARG A 9 -9.86 6.99 -15.02
CA ARG A 9 -9.61 5.59 -15.36
C ARG A 9 -8.55 5.09 -14.38
N SER A 10 -8.90 4.11 -13.57
CA SER A 10 -8.04 3.52 -12.56
C SER A 10 -6.91 2.79 -13.28
N ARG A 11 -5.85 3.52 -13.60
CA ARG A 11 -4.59 2.96 -14.10
C ARG A 11 -3.61 2.98 -12.94
N VAL A 12 -2.89 1.88 -12.78
CA VAL A 12 -1.77 1.80 -11.84
C VAL A 12 -0.68 2.73 -12.36
N GLU A 13 -0.32 3.73 -11.57
CA GLU A 13 0.82 4.60 -11.86
C GLU A 13 2.10 3.87 -11.41
N PRO A 14 3.11 3.69 -12.28
CA PRO A 14 4.36 3.05 -11.87
C PRO A 14 5.10 3.89 -10.83
N VAL A 15 5.48 3.26 -9.72
CA VAL A 15 6.35 3.85 -8.70
C VAL A 15 7.69 3.14 -8.74
N LEU A 16 8.76 3.89 -9.01
CA LEU A 16 10.12 3.34 -9.04
C LEU A 16 10.73 3.37 -7.64
N GLN A 17 11.42 2.29 -7.29
CA GLN A 17 12.15 2.18 -6.02
C GLN A 17 13.51 2.87 -6.11
N SER A 18 14.00 3.42 -5.01
CA SER A 18 15.40 3.89 -4.92
C SER A 18 16.32 2.76 -4.44
N GLU A 19 15.80 1.87 -3.60
CA GLU A 19 16.54 0.72 -3.06
C GLU A 19 15.79 -0.59 -3.29
N ALA A 20 16.52 -1.70 -3.44
CA ALA A 20 15.93 -3.03 -3.65
C ALA A 20 15.01 -3.48 -2.51
N ALA A 21 15.30 -3.05 -1.28
CA ALA A 21 14.50 -3.40 -0.11
C ALA A 21 13.07 -2.81 -0.15
N GLU A 22 12.86 -1.75 -0.94
CA GLU A 22 11.62 -0.98 -0.99
C GLU A 22 10.60 -1.48 -2.01
N CYS A 23 10.93 -2.51 -2.80
CA CYS A 23 10.05 -3.09 -3.81
C CYS A 23 8.64 -3.34 -3.27
N GLY A 24 8.55 -3.89 -2.06
CA GLY A 24 7.29 -4.14 -1.38
C GLY A 24 6.49 -2.87 -1.06
N LEU A 25 7.14 -1.81 -0.55
CA LEU A 25 6.49 -0.53 -0.28
C LEU A 25 6.02 0.15 -1.57
N ALA A 26 6.84 0.11 -2.62
CA ALA A 26 6.47 0.65 -3.92
C ALA A 26 5.24 -0.07 -4.48
N CYS A 27 5.15 -1.39 -4.33
CA CYS A 27 3.97 -2.17 -4.70
C CYS A 27 2.72 -1.74 -3.93
N LEU A 28 2.83 -1.55 -2.61
CA LEU A 28 1.72 -1.05 -1.79
C LEU A 28 1.26 0.35 -2.22
N ALA A 29 2.20 1.26 -2.51
CA ALA A 29 1.88 2.59 -3.01
C ALA A 29 1.13 2.56 -4.35
N MET A 30 1.55 1.69 -5.27
CA MET A 30 0.89 1.49 -6.57
C MET A 30 -0.55 0.99 -6.42
N VAL A 31 -0.77 -0.03 -5.56
CA VAL A 31 -2.11 -0.58 -5.30
C VAL A 31 -2.98 0.43 -4.55
N ALA A 32 -2.44 1.11 -3.54
CA ALA A 32 -3.14 2.15 -2.80
C ALA A 32 -3.58 3.30 -3.74
N GLY A 33 -2.69 3.74 -4.63
CA GLY A 33 -2.96 4.78 -5.62
C GLY A 33 -4.08 4.39 -6.59
N TYR A 34 -4.16 3.11 -6.98
CA TYR A 34 -5.25 2.59 -7.80
C TYR A 34 -6.62 2.71 -7.11
N HIS A 35 -6.66 2.50 -5.79
CA HIS A 35 -7.86 2.63 -4.96
C HIS A 35 -8.16 4.08 -4.53
N GLY A 36 -7.40 5.07 -5.02
CA GLY A 36 -7.60 6.49 -4.70
C GLY A 36 -6.81 6.99 -3.49
N HIS A 37 -6.04 6.13 -2.81
CA HIS A 37 -5.16 6.50 -1.72
C HIS A 37 -3.81 6.97 -2.28
N ARG A 38 -3.61 8.28 -2.36
CA ARG A 38 -2.34 8.86 -2.81
C ARG A 38 -1.30 8.77 -1.69
N VAL A 39 -0.56 7.67 -1.65
CA VAL A 39 0.56 7.49 -0.73
C VAL A 39 1.87 7.52 -1.52
N THR A 40 2.82 8.32 -1.06
CA THR A 40 4.16 8.41 -1.68
C THR A 40 5.13 7.43 -1.04
N LEU A 41 6.14 6.98 -1.80
CA LEU A 41 7.21 6.13 -1.26
C LEU A 41 7.91 6.80 -0.08
N SER A 42 8.20 8.10 -0.17
CA SER A 42 8.82 8.87 0.93
C SER A 42 7.97 8.89 2.21
N GLU A 43 6.65 8.91 2.09
CA GLU A 43 5.73 8.83 3.23
C GLU A 43 5.74 7.43 3.86
N LEU A 44 5.76 6.37 3.03
CA LEU A 44 5.89 5.00 3.51
C LEU A 44 7.23 4.76 4.20
N ARG A 45 8.33 5.29 3.66
CA ARG A 45 9.66 5.21 4.30
C ARG A 45 9.69 5.86 5.68
N ARG A 46 9.02 7.00 5.85
CA ARG A 46 8.95 7.70 7.14
C ARG A 46 8.11 6.93 8.16
N ARG A 47 7.03 6.26 7.73
CA ARG A 47 6.12 5.51 8.61
C ARG A 47 6.60 4.09 8.89
N HIS A 48 7.31 3.50 7.94
CA HIS A 48 7.76 2.11 7.99
C HIS A 48 9.23 2.05 7.61
N ALA A 49 10.09 1.93 8.61
CA ALA A 49 11.52 1.70 8.39
C ALA A 49 11.72 0.30 7.81
N VAL A 50 12.06 0.23 6.53
CA VAL A 50 12.40 -1.04 5.87
C VAL A 50 13.80 -1.46 6.28
N SER A 51 13.96 -2.71 6.69
CA SER A 51 15.28 -3.27 6.95
C SER A 51 16.04 -3.48 5.64
N LEU A 52 17.37 -3.40 5.69
CA LEU A 52 18.25 -3.72 4.55
C LEU A 52 18.03 -5.13 3.98
N LYS A 53 17.46 -6.05 4.79
CA LYS A 53 17.08 -7.40 4.37
C LYS A 53 15.82 -7.46 3.48
N GLY A 54 15.17 -6.32 3.22
CA GLY A 54 13.94 -6.23 2.44
C GLY A 54 12.67 -6.34 3.28
N THR A 55 11.53 -6.36 2.58
CA THR A 55 10.21 -6.42 3.21
C THR A 55 9.67 -7.85 3.17
N THR A 56 9.45 -8.46 4.34
CA THR A 56 8.83 -9.80 4.41
C THR A 56 7.33 -9.73 4.09
N LEU A 57 6.76 -10.83 3.61
CA LEU A 57 5.32 -10.92 3.34
C LEU A 57 4.46 -10.56 4.57
N LYS A 58 4.89 -10.98 5.77
CA LYS A 58 4.22 -10.65 7.03
C LYS A 58 4.24 -9.15 7.31
N THR A 59 5.37 -8.49 7.05
CA THR A 59 5.50 -7.04 7.16
C THR A 59 4.62 -6.33 6.15
N LEU A 60 4.55 -6.81 4.90
CA LEU A 60 3.67 -6.26 3.87
C LEU A 60 2.19 -6.31 4.26
N ILE A 61 1.75 -7.45 4.81
CA ILE A 61 0.38 -7.62 5.31
C ILE A 61 0.10 -6.60 6.44
N ALA A 62 1.01 -6.48 7.41
CA ALA A 62 0.83 -5.53 8.51
C ALA A 62 0.76 -4.07 8.04
N ILE A 63 1.57 -3.69 7.04
CA ILE A 63 1.54 -2.35 6.45
C ILE A 63 0.25 -2.14 5.64
N ALA A 64 -0.17 -3.14 4.85
CA ALA A 64 -1.43 -3.10 4.12
C ALA A 64 -2.63 -2.89 5.06
N ASP A 65 -2.67 -3.62 6.17
CA ASP A 65 -3.71 -3.50 7.18
C ASP A 65 -3.68 -2.10 7.83
N ALA A 66 -2.50 -1.56 8.13
CA ALA A 66 -2.34 -0.19 8.64
C ALA A 66 -2.79 0.90 7.64
N LEU A 67 -2.75 0.61 6.34
CA LEU A 67 -3.26 1.47 5.28
C LEU A 67 -4.78 1.30 5.04
N GLY A 68 -5.45 0.42 5.77
CA GLY A 68 -6.89 0.16 5.63
C GLY A 68 -7.24 -0.86 4.53
N PHE A 69 -6.27 -1.67 4.10
CA PHE A 69 -6.50 -2.77 3.16
C PHE A 69 -6.54 -4.10 3.90
N THR A 70 -7.57 -4.90 3.64
CA THR A 70 -7.54 -6.32 4.00
C THR A 70 -6.68 -7.04 2.98
N SER A 71 -5.59 -7.64 3.45
CA SER A 71 -4.68 -8.39 2.60
C SER A 71 -4.78 -9.90 2.86
N ARG A 72 -4.81 -10.69 1.78
CA ARG A 72 -4.88 -12.16 1.85
C ARG A 72 -3.80 -12.78 0.97
N PRO A 73 -2.82 -13.49 1.55
CA PRO A 73 -1.88 -14.28 0.79
C PRO A 73 -2.60 -15.49 0.19
N LEU A 74 -2.38 -15.72 -1.10
CA LEU A 74 -2.92 -16.84 -1.86
C LEU A 74 -1.77 -17.52 -2.60
N ARG A 75 -1.78 -18.85 -2.58
CA ARG A 75 -0.95 -19.68 -3.45
C ARG A 75 -1.88 -20.30 -4.48
N LEU A 76 -1.63 -20.03 -5.74
CA LEU A 76 -2.46 -20.42 -6.88
C LEU A 76 -1.57 -20.70 -8.07
N GLU A 77 -2.08 -21.42 -9.06
CA GLU A 77 -1.34 -21.70 -10.28
C GLU A 77 -1.54 -20.62 -11.33
N LEU A 78 -0.72 -20.64 -12.38
CA LEU A 78 -0.74 -19.64 -13.45
C LEU A 78 -2.13 -19.53 -14.11
N ASP A 79 -2.85 -20.64 -14.19
CA ASP A 79 -4.18 -20.73 -14.81
C ASP A 79 -5.27 -19.96 -14.05
N ASP A 80 -5.02 -19.67 -12.77
CA ASP A 80 -5.94 -18.90 -11.92
C ASP A 80 -5.63 -17.40 -11.87
N LEU A 81 -4.48 -16.95 -12.43
CA LEU A 81 -4.16 -15.52 -12.57
C LEU A 81 -5.30 -14.67 -13.16
N PRO A 82 -5.98 -15.08 -14.25
CA PRO A 82 -7.07 -14.27 -14.82
C PRO A 82 -8.31 -14.19 -13.91
N LYS A 83 -8.47 -15.11 -12.95
CA LYS A 83 -9.60 -15.13 -12.00
C LYS A 83 -9.39 -14.17 -10.82
N LEU A 84 -8.18 -13.63 -10.66
CA LEU A 84 -7.83 -12.73 -9.57
C LEU A 84 -8.39 -11.33 -9.71
N LYS A 85 -8.66 -10.71 -8.56
CA LYS A 85 -8.96 -9.28 -8.47
C LYS A 85 -7.67 -8.49 -8.73
N ARG A 86 -7.78 -7.50 -9.61
CA ARG A 86 -6.69 -6.60 -10.02
C ARG A 86 -6.91 -5.20 -9.41
N PRO A 87 -5.83 -4.46 -9.10
CA PRO A 87 -4.44 -4.89 -9.11
C PRO A 87 -4.11 -5.82 -7.92
N CYS A 88 -3.16 -6.73 -8.09
CA CYS A 88 -2.66 -7.58 -7.01
C CYS A 88 -1.13 -7.60 -7.00
N VAL A 89 -0.53 -7.93 -5.87
CA VAL A 89 0.93 -8.02 -5.72
C VAL A 89 1.34 -9.48 -5.94
N LEU A 90 2.31 -9.71 -6.81
CA LEU A 90 2.91 -11.02 -7.07
C LEU A 90 4.26 -11.10 -6.39
N HIS A 91 4.58 -12.29 -5.88
CA HIS A 91 5.88 -12.60 -5.32
C HIS A 91 6.73 -13.32 -6.36
N TRP A 92 7.94 -12.79 -6.59
CA TRP A 92 8.83 -13.11 -7.71
C TRP A 92 10.19 -13.58 -7.17
N ASP A 93 10.66 -14.76 -7.59
CA ASP A 93 11.98 -15.33 -7.25
C ASP A 93 12.32 -15.37 -5.74
N LEU A 94 11.31 -15.43 -4.88
CA LEU A 94 11.44 -15.41 -3.41
C LEU A 94 12.11 -14.17 -2.80
N ALA A 95 12.45 -13.17 -3.61
CA ALA A 95 13.21 -12.00 -3.19
C ALA A 95 12.63 -10.67 -3.69
N HIS A 96 11.68 -10.70 -4.63
CA HIS A 96 11.15 -9.50 -5.29
C HIS A 96 9.62 -9.48 -5.32
N TYR A 97 9.04 -8.28 -5.42
CA TYR A 97 7.60 -8.08 -5.52
C TYR A 97 7.27 -7.22 -6.74
N VAL A 98 6.24 -7.62 -7.47
CA VAL A 98 5.74 -6.89 -8.66
C VAL A 98 4.23 -6.75 -8.60
N VAL A 99 3.68 -5.71 -9.23
CA VAL A 99 2.22 -5.48 -9.26
C VAL A 99 1.63 -5.95 -10.58
N LEU A 100 0.65 -6.83 -10.51
CA LEU A 100 -0.12 -7.24 -11.68
C LEU A 100 -1.21 -6.22 -11.99
N SER A 101 -1.15 -5.64 -13.19
CA SER A 101 -2.14 -4.66 -13.66
C SER A 101 -3.12 -5.29 -14.64
N ARG A 102 -2.63 -6.07 -15.61
CA ARG A 102 -3.45 -6.67 -16.66
C ARG A 102 -3.03 -8.09 -16.98
N VAL A 103 -4.00 -8.95 -17.21
CA VAL A 103 -3.80 -10.32 -17.72
C VAL A 103 -4.56 -10.42 -19.03
N THR A 104 -3.92 -10.93 -20.07
CA THR A 104 -4.56 -11.33 -21.33
C THR A 104 -4.21 -12.79 -21.60
N PRO A 105 -4.87 -13.49 -22.53
CA PRO A 105 -4.52 -14.88 -22.86
C PRO A 105 -3.12 -15.06 -23.48
N ARG A 106 -2.52 -13.99 -24.02
CA ARG A 106 -1.21 -14.05 -24.69
C ARG A 106 -0.07 -13.52 -23.80
N TRP A 107 -0.34 -12.46 -23.06
CA TRP A 107 0.66 -11.74 -22.26
C TRP A 107 0.09 -11.18 -20.96
N VAL A 108 0.97 -10.91 -20.03
CA VAL A 108 0.71 -10.39 -18.70
C VAL A 108 1.44 -9.06 -18.54
N GLU A 109 0.74 -8.05 -18.03
CA GLU A 109 1.28 -6.72 -17.72
C GLU A 109 1.57 -6.61 -16.24
N VAL A 110 2.86 -6.51 -15.90
CA VAL A 110 3.35 -6.33 -14.54
C VAL A 110 4.07 -5.00 -14.41
N HIS A 111 3.88 -4.33 -13.28
CA HIS A 111 4.64 -3.17 -12.89
C HIS A 111 5.71 -3.62 -11.90
N ASP A 112 6.95 -3.53 -12.37
CA ASP A 112 8.15 -3.84 -11.61
C ASP A 112 8.69 -2.54 -10.99
N PRO A 113 8.83 -2.42 -9.67
CA PRO A 113 9.41 -1.23 -9.05
C PRO A 113 10.85 -0.94 -9.51
N ALA A 114 11.59 -1.94 -9.99
CA ALA A 114 12.97 -1.78 -10.46
C ALA A 114 13.06 -1.34 -11.92
N SER A 115 12.14 -1.79 -12.77
CA SER A 115 12.22 -1.61 -14.24
C SER A 115 11.00 -0.92 -14.86
N GLY A 116 9.98 -0.61 -14.07
CA GLY A 116 8.72 -0.02 -14.52
C GLY A 116 7.77 -1.04 -15.15
N LEU A 117 7.01 -0.59 -16.16
CA LEU A 117 6.01 -1.41 -16.83
C LEU A 117 6.67 -2.49 -17.72
N ARG A 118 6.35 -3.75 -17.48
CA ARG A 118 6.84 -4.89 -18.25
C ARG A 118 5.69 -5.73 -18.79
N ARG A 119 5.87 -6.25 -19.99
CA ARG A 119 4.97 -7.22 -20.62
C ARG A 119 5.71 -8.53 -20.76
N LEU A 120 5.16 -9.57 -20.16
CA LEU A 120 5.75 -10.90 -20.10
C LEU A 120 4.78 -11.93 -20.65
N THR A 121 5.31 -13.00 -21.20
CA THR A 121 4.55 -14.18 -21.58
C THR A 121 4.20 -15.01 -20.34
N HIS A 122 3.16 -15.84 -20.45
CA HIS A 122 2.77 -16.78 -19.39
C HIS A 122 3.92 -17.71 -18.99
N ALA A 123 4.71 -18.17 -19.97
CA ALA A 123 5.85 -19.03 -19.73
C ALA A 123 6.94 -18.36 -18.88
N GLU A 124 7.17 -17.06 -19.07
CA GLU A 124 8.12 -16.29 -18.25
C GLU A 124 7.60 -16.10 -16.83
N VAL A 125 6.32 -15.70 -16.69
CA VAL A 125 5.70 -15.52 -15.36
C VAL A 125 5.76 -16.82 -14.56
N SER A 126 5.46 -17.96 -15.19
CA SER A 126 5.43 -19.27 -14.52
C SER A 126 6.76 -19.70 -13.91
N LYS A 127 7.90 -19.24 -14.45
CA LYS A 127 9.23 -19.64 -13.95
C LYS A 127 9.58 -18.94 -12.64
N HIS A 128 9.07 -17.73 -12.45
CA HIS A 128 9.46 -16.86 -11.34
C HIS A 128 8.35 -16.68 -10.30
N PHE A 129 7.12 -17.01 -10.68
CA PHE A 129 5.95 -16.85 -9.84
C PHE A 129 5.96 -17.85 -8.68
N THR A 130 5.84 -17.34 -7.45
CA THR A 130 5.84 -18.17 -6.24
C THR A 130 4.58 -18.00 -5.39
N GLY A 131 3.90 -16.86 -5.49
CA GLY A 131 2.66 -16.59 -4.76
C GLY A 131 2.06 -15.22 -5.05
N VAL A 132 0.87 -14.98 -4.51
CA VAL A 132 0.10 -13.74 -4.71
C VAL A 132 -0.33 -13.18 -3.36
N LEU A 133 -0.26 -11.86 -3.24
CA LEU A 133 -0.92 -11.10 -2.20
C LEU A 133 -2.05 -10.30 -2.83
N THR A 134 -3.28 -10.66 -2.47
CA THR A 134 -4.47 -9.88 -2.86
C THR A 134 -4.74 -8.84 -1.80
N MET A 135 -5.07 -7.63 -2.25
CA MET A 135 -5.42 -6.53 -1.37
C MET A 135 -6.80 -6.04 -1.76
N THR A 136 -7.69 -5.93 -0.78
CA THR A 136 -9.02 -5.36 -0.97
C THR A 136 -9.18 -4.25 0.06
N PRO A 137 -9.64 -3.04 -0.31
CA PRO A 137 -9.92 -2.02 0.69
C PRO A 137 -10.97 -2.56 1.66
N THR A 138 -10.66 -2.54 2.95
CA THR A 138 -11.63 -2.91 3.99
C THR A 138 -12.78 -1.92 3.86
N ARG A 139 -14.02 -2.39 3.68
CA ARG A 139 -15.18 -1.51 3.44
C ARG A 139 -15.41 -0.60 4.65
N CYS A 140 -14.80 0.58 4.56
CA CYS A 140 -15.13 1.86 5.19
C CYS A 140 -13.95 2.82 4.91
N VAL A 141 -13.64 3.06 3.62
CA VAL A 141 -13.02 4.34 3.25
C VAL A 141 -14.16 5.36 3.17
N GLY A 142 -14.81 5.55 4.32
CA GLY A 142 -15.61 6.73 4.55
C GLY A 142 -14.64 7.89 4.52
N LEU A 143 -14.88 8.82 3.60
CA LEU A 143 -14.65 10.26 3.70
C LEU A 143 -14.27 10.78 5.10
N SER A 144 -13.11 10.41 5.65
CA SER A 144 -12.54 11.05 6.83
C SER A 144 -11.50 12.05 6.33
N ALA A 145 -11.99 13.25 6.07
CA ALA A 145 -11.37 14.47 6.58
C ALA A 145 -9.84 14.46 6.70
N LEU A 146 -9.15 14.58 5.57
CA LEU A 146 -8.09 15.58 5.46
C LEU A 146 -8.48 16.53 4.32
N GLY A 147 -9.65 17.15 4.49
CA GLY A 147 -9.87 18.48 3.95
C GLY A 147 -8.89 19.42 4.64
N GLY A 148 -7.91 19.88 3.90
CA GLY A 148 -6.85 20.75 4.41
C GLY A 148 -5.89 21.18 3.30
N GLY A 149 -6.43 21.50 2.12
CA GLY A 149 -5.71 22.32 1.17
C GLY A 149 -5.68 23.75 1.71
N ILE A 150 -4.53 24.20 2.18
CA ILE A 150 -4.14 25.61 2.19
C ILE A 150 -2.86 25.75 1.37
N ILE A 151 -3.08 26.06 0.11
CA ILE A 151 -2.31 26.98 -0.73
C ILE A 151 -1.35 27.91 0.04
N GLY A 152 -0.08 27.89 -0.37
CA GLY A 152 0.82 29.04 -0.49
C GLY A 152 1.03 29.93 0.74
N GLY A 153 2.17 29.77 1.42
CA GLY A 153 2.68 30.76 2.36
C GLY A 153 4.08 30.40 2.81
N ALA A 154 5.05 31.26 2.49
CA ALA A 154 6.44 31.14 2.87
C ALA A 154 6.65 30.98 4.38
N PHE A 155 7.50 30.05 4.79
CA PHE A 155 8.28 30.09 6.03
C PHE A 155 9.57 29.31 5.70
N GLY A 156 10.71 29.97 5.49
CA GLY A 156 11.33 30.84 6.46
C GLY A 156 12.30 29.97 7.25
N ALA A 157 13.58 30.14 6.93
CA ALA A 157 14.70 29.42 7.52
C ALA A 157 14.59 29.29 9.05
N PHE A 158 14.89 28.10 9.57
CA PHE A 158 15.42 27.99 10.92
C PHE A 158 16.46 26.87 10.93
N GLY A 159 17.72 27.29 10.88
CA GLY A 159 18.86 26.47 11.24
C GLY A 159 18.97 26.34 12.75
N GLY A 160 19.82 25.40 13.17
CA GLY A 160 20.38 25.38 14.53
C GLY A 160 19.96 24.18 15.39
N PRO A 161 20.91 23.37 15.88
CA PRO A 161 20.67 22.20 16.71
C PRO A 161 20.74 22.54 18.21
N ALA A 162 20.05 21.79 19.06
CA ALA A 162 20.47 21.53 20.44
C ALA A 162 19.62 20.42 21.04
N GLY A 163 20.25 19.28 21.31
CA GLY A 163 19.70 18.29 22.22
C GLY A 163 19.67 18.86 23.64
N ALA A 164 18.55 18.69 24.32
CA ALA A 164 18.43 18.83 25.75
C ALA A 164 17.46 17.76 26.24
N TYR A 165 18.03 16.65 26.69
CA TYR A 165 17.34 15.65 27.48
C TYR A 165 17.18 16.25 28.88
N ALA A 166 15.94 16.50 29.30
CA ALA A 166 15.61 16.82 30.67
C ALA A 166 14.35 16.03 31.03
N GLY A 167 14.55 14.94 31.76
CA GLY A 167 13.46 14.25 32.42
C GLY A 167 12.94 15.07 33.60
N ALA A 168 11.65 14.94 33.89
CA ALA A 168 11.10 15.04 35.24
C ALA A 168 9.58 14.81 35.22
N SER A 169 9.16 13.83 36.01
CA SER A 169 8.01 13.90 36.91
C SER A 169 6.59 13.77 36.34
N VAL A 170 6.09 12.53 36.48
CA VAL A 170 4.88 12.16 37.23
C VAL A 170 3.88 13.29 37.50
N GLY A 171 2.71 13.16 36.89
CA GLY A 171 1.50 13.93 37.18
C GLY A 171 0.26 13.15 36.73
N LEU A 172 -0.12 12.16 37.53
CA LEU A 172 -1.47 11.61 37.64
C LEU A 172 -2.48 12.77 37.74
N ILE A 173 -3.64 12.76 37.06
CA ILE A 173 -5.02 12.79 37.61
C ILE A 173 -6.05 12.71 36.45
N ALA A 174 -6.89 11.66 36.54
CA ALA A 174 -8.30 11.49 36.16
C ALA A 174 -8.96 12.30 35.03
N GLY A 175 -9.68 11.56 34.16
CA GLY A 175 -10.76 12.10 33.33
C GLY A 175 -11.26 11.04 32.35
N GLY A 176 -12.27 10.27 32.76
CA GLY A 176 -12.85 9.18 31.97
C GLY A 176 -13.47 9.64 30.65
N PHE A 177 -13.33 8.80 29.63
CA PHE A 177 -14.31 8.71 28.55
C PHE A 177 -14.43 7.26 28.09
N ILE A 178 -15.47 6.61 28.61
CA ILE A 178 -16.02 5.36 28.15
C ILE A 178 -16.64 5.58 26.75
N GLY A 179 -16.00 5.04 25.72
CA GLY A 179 -16.53 5.03 24.36
C GLY A 179 -16.42 3.63 23.78
N GLY A 180 -17.31 2.74 24.22
CA GLY A 180 -17.45 1.41 23.65
C GLY A 180 -17.90 1.48 22.20
N PHE A 181 -17.03 1.06 21.27
CA PHE A 181 -17.41 0.86 19.88
C PHE A 181 -18.01 -0.54 19.74
N PHE A 182 -19.34 -0.58 19.84
CA PHE A 182 -20.19 -1.74 19.68
C PHE A 182 -20.25 -2.11 18.18
N CYS A 183 -19.72 -3.27 17.82
CA CYS A 183 -19.80 -3.83 16.47
C CYS A 183 -20.91 -4.90 16.46
N PRO A 184 -22.07 -4.68 15.80
CA PRO A 184 -23.07 -5.73 15.68
C PRO A 184 -22.67 -6.70 14.56
N SER A 185 -22.26 -7.91 14.95
CA SER A 185 -22.18 -9.07 14.07
C SER A 185 -23.60 -9.55 13.75
N ASN A 186 -24.02 -9.44 12.49
CA ASN A 186 -25.20 -10.15 11.99
C ASN A 186 -24.80 -10.98 10.77
N SER A 187 -24.57 -12.27 11.03
CA SER A 187 -24.59 -13.36 10.06
C SER A 187 -25.94 -14.07 10.17
N PRO A 188 -26.75 -14.15 9.11
CA PRO A 188 -27.83 -15.13 9.08
C PRO A 188 -27.29 -16.45 8.53
N THR A 189 -27.20 -17.46 9.40
CA THR A 189 -27.20 -18.87 9.01
C THR A 189 -28.57 -19.46 9.33
N SER A 190 -29.15 -20.06 8.29
CA SER A 190 -30.17 -21.12 8.32
C SER A 190 -31.61 -20.71 8.65
#